data_AF-A0A3M1G5C1-F1
#
_entry.id   AF-A0A3M1G5C1-F1
#
_cell.length_a   1.000
_cell.length_b   1.000
_cell.length_c   1.000
_cell.angle_alpha   90.00
_cell.angle_beta   90.00
_cell.angle_gamma   90.00
#
_symmetry.space_group_name_H-M   'P 1'
#
loop_
_entity.id
_entity.type
_entity.pdbx_description
1 polymer ?
#
loop_
_entity_poly.entity_id
_entity_poly.type
_entity_poly.pdbx_seq_one_letter_code
_entity_poly.pdbx_strand_id
1 'polypeptide(L)' 'MASGAQRQWQIAARPVGRPLQDSDFKLASAPVPVPGAGEVLLRTLYLSLDPAQKSWIESTSGYM' A
#
# COMPACT_ATOMS: atom_id res chain seq x y z
N MET A 1 -3.98 -9.29 21.87
CA MET A 1 -4.42 -8.99 20.50
C MET A 1 -4.45 -7.48 20.34
N ALA A 2 -3.76 -6.90 19.36
CA ALA A 2 -3.73 -5.45 19.19
C ALA A 2 -5.14 -4.94 18.80
N SER A 3 -5.86 -4.42 19.79
CA SER A 3 -7.12 -3.70 19.59
C SER A 3 -6.81 -2.31 19.06
N GLY A 4 -6.90 -2.13 17.75
CA GLY A 4 -6.67 -0.85 17.09
C GLY A 4 -7.07 -0.91 15.62
N ALA A 5 -7.27 0.25 15.00
CA ALA A 5 -7.50 0.34 13.57
C ALA A 5 -6.16 0.40 12.82
N GLN A 6 -5.98 -0.46 11.82
CA GLN A 6 -4.90 -0.41 10.86
C GLN A 6 -5.21 0.64 9.80
N ARG A 7 -4.30 1.60 9.61
CA ARG A 7 -4.38 2.57 8.51
C ARG A 7 -3.70 2.02 7.27
N GLN A 8 -4.32 2.19 6.11
CA GLN A 8 -3.84 1.68 4.83
C GLN A 8 -3.88 2.78 3.79
N TRP A 9 -2.77 3.02 3.09
CA TRP A 9 -2.78 3.75 1.83
C TRP A 9 -3.15 2.77 0.72
N GLN A 10 -4.35 2.93 0.16
CA GLN A 10 -4.87 2.10 -0.92
C GLN A 10 -4.72 2.83 -2.26
N ILE A 11 -4.45 2.08 -3.31
CA ILE A 11 -4.44 2.60 -4.69
C ILE A 11 -5.90 2.77 -5.13
N ALA A 12 -6.33 4.02 -5.29
CA ALA A 12 -7.68 4.38 -5.69
C ALA A 12 -7.81 4.57 -7.20
N ALA A 13 -6.72 4.96 -7.89
CA ALA A 13 -6.66 5.06 -9.34
C ALA A 13 -5.25 4.76 -9.87
N ARG A 14 -5.15 4.40 -11.16
CA ARG A 14 -3.87 4.10 -11.82
C ARG A 14 -3.41 5.28 -12.67
N PRO A 15 -2.20 5.83 -12.45
CA PRO A 15 -1.69 7.04 -13.12
C PRO A 15 -0.98 6.72 -14.44
N VAL A 16 -1.60 5.92 -15.32
CA VAL A 16 -0.96 5.46 -16.58
C VAL A 16 -0.60 6.64 -17.47
N GLY A 17 0.69 6.78 -17.79
CA GLY A 17 1.18 7.83 -18.70
C GLY A 17 1.07 9.26 -18.17
N ARG A 18 0.79 9.44 -16.87
CA ARG A 18 0.63 10.77 -16.24
C ARG A 18 1.32 10.85 -14.88
N PRO A 19 1.59 12.06 -14.36
CA PRO A 19 2.03 12.23 -12.97
C PRO A 19 1.01 11.67 -11.96
N LEU A 20 1.53 11.32 -10.77
CA LEU A 20 0.71 10.97 -9.62
C LEU A 20 -0.13 12.16 -9.19
N GLN A 21 -1.36 11.89 -8.76
CA GLN A 21 -2.28 12.85 -8.16
C GLN A 21 -2.71 12.33 -6.79
N ASP A 22 -3.09 13.24 -5.89
CA ASP A 22 -3.55 12.86 -4.54
C ASP A 22 -4.75 11.90 -4.59
N SER A 23 -5.61 12.06 -5.61
CA SER A 23 -6.76 11.19 -5.86
C SER A 23 -6.40 9.75 -6.26
N ASP A 24 -5.15 9.47 -6.62
CA ASP A 24 -4.66 8.11 -6.89
C ASP A 24 -4.54 7.28 -5.61
N PHE A 25 -4.56 7.93 -4.44
CA PHE A 25 -4.43 7.30 -3.15
C PHE A 25 -5.64 7.58 -2.24
N LYS A 26 -5.98 6.58 -1.42
CA LYS A 26 -6.98 6.73 -0.37
C LYS A 26 -6.42 6.23 0.95
N LEU A 27 -6.48 7.07 1.98
CA LEU A 27 -6.22 6.64 3.35
C LEU A 27 -7.48 5.95 3.90
N ALA A 28 -7.39 4.64 4.12
CA ALA A 28 -8.46 3.81 4.67
C ALA A 28 -8.12 3.34 6.09
N SER A 29 -9.17 2.98 6.83
CA SER A 29 -9.09 2.37 8.15
C SER A 29 -9.67 0.95 8.08
N ALA A 30 -8.94 -0.02 8.61
CA ALA A 30 -9.31 -1.44 8.59
C ALA A 30 -9.06 -2.06 9.97
N PRO A 31 -9.71 -3.18 10.33
CA PRO A 31 -9.33 -3.92 11.53
C PRO A 31 -7.89 -4.44 11.42
N VAL A 32 -7.19 -4.53 12.55
CA VAL A 32 -5.89 -5.23 12.61
C VAL A 32 -6.14 -6.72 12.39
N PRO A 33 -5.46 -7.37 11.43
CA PRO A 33 -5.68 -8.78 11.12
C PRO A 33 -5.11 -9.69 12.21
N VAL A 34 -5.66 -10.90 12.29
CA VAL A 34 -5.12 -11.99 13.12
C VAL A 34 -4.29 -12.89 12.21
N PRO A 35 -2.99 -13.11 12.49
CA PRO A 35 -2.15 -13.96 11.65
C PRO A 35 -2.59 -15.43 11.73
N GLY A 36 -2.59 -16.11 10.59
CA GLY A 36 -2.81 -17.54 10.46
C GLY A 36 -1.56 -18.39 10.77
N ALA A 37 -1.65 -19.70 10.50
CA ALA A 37 -0.52 -20.61 10.70
C ALA A 37 0.64 -20.27 9.76
N GLY A 38 1.83 -20.06 10.31
CA GLY A 38 3.03 -19.67 9.54
C GLY A 38 3.13 -18.19 9.20
N GLU A 39 2.16 -17.37 9.61
CA GLU A 39 2.17 -15.92 9.40
C GLU A 39 2.69 -15.17 10.62
N VAL A 40 3.17 -13.94 10.41
CA VAL A 40 3.55 -13.01 11.47
C VAL A 40 2.83 -11.67 11.29
N LEU A 41 2.42 -11.06 12.40
CA LEU A 41 1.86 -9.72 12.40
C LEU A 41 2.97 -8.70 12.70
N LEU A 42 3.16 -7.74 11.79
CA LEU A 42 4.18 -6.70 11.92
C LEU A 42 3.55 -5.33 12.16
N ARG A 43 4.24 -4.48 12.91
CA ARG A 43 3.94 -3.04 13.00
C ARG A 43 4.95 -2.28 12.14
N THR A 44 4.48 -1.71 11.03
CA THR A 44 5.31 -0.87 10.16
C THR A 44 5.75 0.38 10.91
N LEU A 45 7.06 0.62 10.99
CA LEU A 45 7.65 1.82 11.58
C LEU A 45 8.08 2.83 10.52
N TYR A 46 8.57 2.32 9.39
CA TYR A 46 9.04 3.11 8.26
C TYR A 46 8.56 2.48 6.96
N LEU A 47 8.35 3.33 5.94
CA LEU A 47 7.98 2.93 4.59
C LEU A 47 8.98 3.56 3.62
N SER A 48 9.58 2.76 2.75
CA SER A 48 10.42 3.28 1.66
C SER A 48 9.53 3.90 0.58
N LEU A 49 9.98 5.00 -0.02
CA LEU A 49 9.35 5.62 -1.18
C LEU A 49 10.35 5.63 -2.33
N ASP A 50 10.11 4.77 -3.32
CA ASP A 50 11.07 4.47 -4.37
C ASP A 50 10.48 4.78 -5.76
N PRO A 51 11.25 5.30 -6.73
CA PRO A 51 10.75 5.57 -8.08
C PRO A 51 10.06 4.37 -8.75
N ALA A 52 10.53 3.15 -8.47
CA ALA A 52 9.96 1.90 -8.99
C ALA A 52 8.49 1.70 -8.57
N GLN A 53 8.05 2.27 -7.46
CA GLN A 53 6.66 2.14 -6.98
C GLN A 53 5.65 2.70 -7.97
N LYS A 54 6.01 3.76 -8.73
CA LYS A 54 5.13 4.31 -9.77
C LYS A 54 4.79 3.25 -10.83
N SER A 55 5.78 2.49 -11.30
CA SER A 55 5.58 1.43 -12.29
C SER A 55 4.67 0.31 -11.75
N TRP A 56 4.79 -0.04 -10.47
CA TRP A 56 3.91 -1.02 -9.82
C TRP A 56 2.46 -0.53 -9.74
N ILE A 57 2.24 0.75 -9.41
CA ILE A 57 0.91 1.36 -9.34
C ILE A 57 0.26 1.40 -10.73
N GLU A 58 1.03 1.64 -11.79
CA GLU A 58 0.54 1.61 -13.17
C GLU A 58 0.15 0.21 -13.67
N SER A 59 0.49 -0.86 -12.94
CA SER A 59 0.37 -2.26 -13.41
C SER A 59 1.24 -2.58 -14.62
N THR A 60 2.23 -1.74 -14.93
CA THR A 60 3.20 -2.01 -15.98
C THR A 60 4.13 -3.10 -15.47
N SER A 61 3.97 -4.32 -15.98
CA SER A 61 4.84 -5.44 -15.62
C SER A 61 6.28 -5.16 -16.05
N GLY A 62 7.18 -4.97 -15.09
CA GLY A 62 8.63 -5.12 -15.29
C GLY A 62 9.47 -3.85 -15.09
N TYR A 63 10.68 -4.07 -14.59
CA TYR A 63 11.80 -3.17 -14.80
C TYR A 63 12.05 -3.08 -16.32
N MET A 64 11.78 -1.93 -16.90
CA MET A 64 12.39 -1.47 -18.15
C MET A 64 13.33 -0.34 -17.78
#